data_AF-A0AAU1J9N8-F1
#
_entry.id   AF-A0AAU1J9N8-F1
#
_cell.length_a   1.000
_cell.length_b   1.000
_cell.length_c   1.000
_cell.angle_alpha   90.00
_cell.angle_beta   90.00
_cell.angle_gamma   90.00
#
_symmetry.space_group_name_H-M   'P 1'
#
loop_
_entity.id
_entity.type
_entity.pdbx_description
1 polymer ?
#
loop_
_entity_poly.entity_id
_entity_poly.type
_entity_poly.pdbx_seq_one_letter_code
_entity_poly.pdbx_strand_id
1 'polypeptide(L)'
;MHLDDLLSDPRPFALLRRRTPGHDQDVIEVMRGPVASYDRLADLPAEGLALIPFRQIRERGFDVRDDGTPLTFLTPEESYEIPLADALAQLPAHDVRVEGGAFDVDDEAYGEIVGRVLREEIGRGEGANFVIRRTYEGEIPGYGRAEALALFRRLLVGERGAYWTFIVHTGDRTLVGASPEVHVRMSGGTVVMNPISGTYRYPAEGPTPEHLLSFLADGKEIEELSMVVDEELKMMCTVGDIGGVVIGPRLKEMAHLAHTEYELRGRSSLDVREVLKETMFAATVTGSPVQNACRVIERHELGGRGYYGAALALLGHDSGGAQTLDSPILIRTADIDPAGRLRVPVGATLVRGSDPASEVAETHAKAAGVLAALGVRPSRPRDESTRPRLADDPRVRAALDGRRDSLAPFWLRMQERSEELTGHALVVDGEDTFTAMLAHVLRSSGLDVTVRRYDEDGLREAVLAHEGPVVLGPGPGDPSDTADPKMRFLRALTAEVLRANRHGVLGVCLGHELIAAELGLEIVRKKVPYQGAQTVIDLFGRAETVGFYNSFVARCDDEAAVELAAHGVEVSRSGADEVHALRGPGFAGVQFHPESVLTLDGAAVVRELVGQLRGTSTFSERRPSV
;
A
#
# COMPACT_ATOMS: atom_id res chain seq x y z
N MET A 1 -15.37 32.19 -16.13
CA MET A 1 -16.31 31.20 -16.69
C MET A 1 -17.50 31.10 -15.76
N HIS A 2 -18.72 30.97 -16.28
CA HIS A 2 -19.89 30.63 -15.46
C HIS A 2 -20.06 29.11 -15.44
N LEU A 3 -20.22 28.49 -14.27
CA LEU A 3 -20.38 27.03 -14.18
C LEU A 3 -21.68 26.54 -14.81
N ASP A 4 -22.68 27.41 -14.94
CA ASP A 4 -23.94 27.13 -15.64
C ASP A 4 -23.72 26.75 -17.11
N ASP A 5 -22.63 27.23 -17.73
CA ASP A 5 -22.30 26.91 -19.11
C ASP A 5 -22.09 25.39 -19.30
N LEU A 6 -21.62 24.69 -18.26
CA LEU A 6 -21.41 23.24 -18.26
C LEU A 6 -22.70 22.43 -18.39
N LEU A 7 -23.85 23.01 -18.06
CA LEU A 7 -25.15 22.36 -18.20
C LEU A 7 -25.56 22.22 -19.67
N SER A 8 -25.06 23.11 -20.54
CA SER A 8 -25.45 23.18 -21.96
C SER A 8 -24.34 22.80 -22.94
N ASP A 9 -23.07 22.98 -22.56
CA ASP A 9 -21.90 22.64 -23.39
C ASP A 9 -21.69 21.12 -23.46
N PRO A 10 -21.78 20.45 -24.61
CA PRO A 10 -21.69 18.99 -24.69
C PRO A 10 -20.28 18.43 -24.47
N ARG A 11 -19.24 19.28 -24.40
CA ARG A 11 -17.86 18.81 -24.22
C ARG A 11 -17.65 18.12 -22.87
N PRO A 12 -16.73 17.15 -22.78
CA PRO A 12 -16.26 16.62 -21.50
C PRO A 12 -15.65 17.70 -20.62
N PHE A 13 -15.70 17.49 -19.31
CA PHE A 13 -15.15 18.42 -18.34
C PHE A 13 -14.71 17.73 -17.05
N ALA A 14 -13.87 18.41 -16.28
CA ALA A 14 -13.54 18.07 -14.91
C ALA A 14 -13.58 19.30 -14.01
N LEU A 15 -14.10 19.15 -12.78
CA LEU A 15 -13.95 20.14 -11.71
C LEU A 15 -13.21 19.48 -10.55
N LEU A 16 -12.12 20.10 -10.11
CA LEU A 16 -11.25 19.58 -9.06
C LEU A 16 -11.13 20.60 -7.94
N ARG A 17 -11.38 20.18 -6.69
CA ARG A 17 -10.94 20.87 -5.49
C ARG A 17 -9.82 20.06 -4.87
N ARG A 18 -8.60 20.57 -4.93
CA ARG A 18 -7.40 19.87 -4.44
C ARG A 18 -6.92 20.48 -3.14
N ARG A 19 -6.53 19.64 -2.17
CA ARG A 19 -5.84 20.05 -0.94
C ARG A 19 -4.35 19.74 -1.00
N THR A 20 -3.79 19.87 -2.18
CA THR A 20 -2.40 19.60 -2.46
C THR A 20 -1.51 20.68 -1.81
N PRO A 21 -0.45 20.31 -1.09
CA PRO A 21 0.48 21.28 -0.51
C PRO A 21 0.98 22.28 -1.55
N GLY A 22 0.90 23.57 -1.22
CA GLY A 22 1.29 24.68 -2.12
C GLY A 22 0.19 25.18 -3.06
N HIS A 23 -0.98 24.52 -3.12
CA HIS A 23 -2.14 25.01 -3.86
C HIS A 23 -3.14 25.73 -2.95
N ASP A 24 -3.87 26.70 -3.53
CA ASP A 24 -5.01 27.35 -2.88
C ASP A 24 -6.15 26.34 -2.70
N GLN A 25 -6.64 26.18 -1.46
CA GLN A 25 -7.69 25.21 -1.13
C GLN A 25 -9.12 25.78 -1.26
N ASP A 26 -9.20 27.09 -1.54
CA ASP A 26 -10.43 27.86 -1.68
C ASP A 26 -10.75 28.16 -3.14
N VAL A 27 -10.21 27.37 -4.07
CA VAL A 27 -10.55 27.41 -5.50
C VAL A 27 -11.04 26.04 -6.02
N ILE A 28 -11.79 26.09 -7.11
CA ILE A 28 -12.16 24.97 -7.96
C ILE A 28 -11.46 25.14 -9.31
N GLU A 29 -10.64 24.18 -9.69
CA GLU A 29 -10.05 24.08 -11.02
C GLU A 29 -11.07 23.47 -11.96
N VAL A 30 -11.29 24.10 -13.12
CA VAL A 30 -12.22 23.66 -14.16
C VAL A 30 -11.44 23.39 -15.43
N MET A 31 -11.56 22.18 -15.98
CA MET A 31 -10.95 21.78 -17.24
C MET A 31 -12.05 21.38 -18.22
N ARG A 32 -11.94 21.83 -19.47
CA ARG A 32 -12.81 21.41 -20.58
C ARG A 32 -11.97 21.02 -21.78
N GLY A 33 -12.35 19.94 -22.45
CA GLY A 33 -11.67 19.49 -23.65
C GLY A 33 -12.06 18.07 -24.04
N PRO A 34 -11.51 17.55 -25.15
CA PRO A 34 -11.79 16.21 -25.61
C PRO A 34 -11.21 15.15 -24.65
N VAL A 35 -11.84 13.97 -24.66
CA VAL A 35 -11.35 12.77 -23.99
C VAL A 35 -10.95 11.74 -25.06
N ALA A 36 -9.79 11.14 -24.91
CA ALA A 36 -9.31 10.05 -25.76
C ALA A 36 -8.92 8.82 -24.92
N SER A 37 -9.01 7.64 -25.52
CA SER A 37 -8.58 6.39 -24.89
C SER A 37 -7.16 6.01 -25.33
N TYR A 38 -6.41 5.41 -24.43
CA TYR A 38 -5.04 4.94 -24.63
C TYR A 38 -4.91 3.50 -24.17
N ASP A 39 -3.95 2.77 -24.73
CA ASP A 39 -3.69 1.38 -24.33
C ASP A 39 -2.71 1.27 -23.16
N ARG A 40 -1.73 2.19 -23.10
CA ARG A 40 -0.63 2.18 -22.12
C ARG A 40 -0.41 3.56 -21.49
N LEU A 41 0.05 3.57 -20.25
CA LEU A 41 0.42 4.81 -19.53
C LEU A 41 1.53 5.58 -20.26
N ALA A 42 2.48 4.88 -20.87
CA ALA A 42 3.59 5.50 -21.62
C ALA A 42 3.12 6.33 -22.84
N ASP A 43 1.91 6.04 -23.37
CA ASP A 43 1.36 6.73 -24.54
C ASP A 43 0.56 7.99 -24.15
N LEU A 44 0.38 8.28 -22.86
CA LEU A 44 -0.39 9.43 -22.38
C LEU A 44 0.28 10.77 -22.75
N PRO A 45 -0.48 11.82 -23.08
CA PRO A 45 0.04 13.17 -23.24
C PRO A 45 0.72 13.69 -21.97
N ALA A 46 1.57 14.71 -22.10
CA ALA A 46 2.35 15.22 -20.98
C ALA A 46 1.56 16.10 -20.00
N GLU A 47 0.44 16.68 -20.45
CA GLU A 47 -0.37 17.58 -19.64
C GLU A 47 -1.86 17.27 -19.83
N GLY A 48 -2.59 17.19 -18.71
CA GLY A 48 -4.02 16.88 -18.68
C GLY A 48 -4.38 15.91 -17.56
N LEU A 49 -5.58 15.35 -17.64
CA LEU A 49 -6.14 14.50 -16.57
C LEU A 49 -6.36 13.08 -17.08
N ALA A 50 -5.61 12.12 -16.56
CA ALA A 50 -5.80 10.71 -16.82
C ALA A 50 -6.82 10.10 -15.85
N LEU A 51 -7.68 9.22 -16.36
CA LEU A 51 -8.51 8.31 -15.57
C LEU A 51 -7.97 6.90 -15.83
N ILE A 52 -7.31 6.33 -14.83
CA ILE A 52 -6.61 5.06 -14.93
C ILE A 52 -7.51 3.97 -14.33
N PRO A 53 -7.95 2.97 -15.10
CA PRO A 53 -8.78 1.89 -14.59
C PRO A 53 -7.94 0.84 -13.86
N PHE A 54 -8.58 0.06 -12.98
CA PHE A 54 -7.90 -0.97 -12.19
C PHE A 54 -7.26 -2.05 -13.07
N ARG A 55 -7.88 -2.38 -14.21
CA ARG A 55 -7.31 -3.33 -15.19
C ARG A 55 -5.98 -2.88 -15.79
N GLN A 56 -5.59 -1.61 -15.65
CA GLN A 56 -4.31 -1.12 -16.15
C GLN A 56 -3.11 -1.74 -15.41
N ILE A 57 -3.31 -2.28 -14.21
CA ILE A 57 -2.25 -2.98 -13.45
C ILE A 57 -1.61 -4.15 -14.23
N ARG A 58 -2.27 -4.66 -15.28
CA ARG A 58 -1.70 -5.60 -16.26
C ARG A 58 -0.38 -5.13 -16.85
N GLU A 59 -0.11 -3.82 -16.93
CA GLU A 59 1.18 -3.28 -17.39
C GLU A 59 2.34 -3.62 -16.45
N ARG A 60 2.07 -3.99 -15.20
CA ARG A 60 3.05 -4.56 -14.26
C ARG A 60 3.24 -6.07 -14.42
N GLY A 61 2.50 -6.70 -15.32
CA GLY A 61 2.47 -8.15 -15.49
C GLY A 61 1.72 -8.88 -14.36
N PHE A 62 0.81 -8.19 -13.67
CA PHE A 62 -0.01 -8.78 -12.61
C PHE A 62 -1.34 -9.28 -13.17
N ASP A 63 -1.87 -10.35 -12.55
CA ASP A 63 -3.19 -10.89 -12.87
C ASP A 63 -4.27 -9.84 -12.59
N VAL A 64 -5.22 -9.67 -13.51
CA VAL A 64 -6.36 -8.78 -13.29
C VAL A 64 -7.52 -9.16 -14.21
N ARG A 65 -8.74 -9.10 -13.66
CA ARG A 65 -9.94 -9.29 -14.46
C ARG A 65 -10.14 -8.12 -15.40
N ASP A 66 -9.98 -8.37 -16.69
CA ASP A 66 -10.24 -7.39 -17.74
C ASP A 66 -11.77 -7.20 -17.92
N ASP A 67 -12.28 -6.05 -17.49
CA ASP A 67 -13.68 -5.63 -17.66
C ASP A 67 -13.88 -4.65 -18.84
N GLY A 68 -12.84 -4.40 -19.64
CA GLY A 68 -12.88 -3.48 -20.77
C GLY A 68 -12.91 -1.99 -20.40
N THR A 69 -12.79 -1.62 -19.13
CA THR A 69 -12.76 -0.20 -18.73
C THR A 69 -11.56 0.51 -19.36
N PRO A 70 -11.76 1.63 -20.08
CA PRO A 70 -10.69 2.26 -20.84
C PRO A 70 -9.77 3.10 -19.94
N LEU A 71 -8.47 3.10 -20.24
CA LEU A 71 -7.57 4.19 -19.82
C LEU A 71 -7.94 5.42 -20.66
N THR A 72 -8.42 6.47 -20.01
CA THR A 72 -8.86 7.70 -20.71
C THR A 72 -8.10 8.91 -20.25
N PHE A 73 -8.00 9.91 -21.13
CA PHE A 73 -7.27 11.14 -20.86
C PHE A 73 -8.07 12.34 -21.37
N LEU A 74 -8.35 13.29 -20.47
CA LEU A 74 -8.92 14.58 -20.82
C LEU A 74 -7.78 15.55 -21.12
N THR A 75 -7.74 16.07 -22.35
CA THR A 75 -6.79 17.09 -22.78
C THR A 75 -7.46 18.46 -22.66
N PRO A 76 -7.10 19.31 -21.68
CA PRO A 76 -7.77 20.59 -21.50
C PRO A 76 -7.47 21.53 -22.67
N GLU A 77 -8.51 22.00 -23.36
CA GLU A 77 -8.44 23.13 -24.29
C GLU A 77 -8.65 24.46 -23.54
N GLU A 78 -9.40 24.40 -22.44
CA GLU A 78 -9.71 25.52 -21.58
C GLU A 78 -9.56 25.11 -20.11
N SER A 79 -8.87 25.95 -19.33
CA SER A 79 -8.67 25.77 -17.90
C SER A 79 -8.97 27.07 -17.14
N TYR A 80 -9.68 26.97 -16.02
CA TYR A 80 -10.05 28.11 -15.18
C TYR A 80 -9.90 27.76 -13.70
N GLU A 81 -9.62 28.77 -12.88
CA GLU A 81 -9.78 28.70 -11.43
C GLU A 81 -10.95 29.59 -11.01
N ILE A 82 -11.85 29.04 -10.20
CA ILE A 82 -13.03 29.74 -9.69
C ILE A 82 -12.98 29.70 -8.17
N PRO A 83 -13.12 30.83 -7.46
CA PRO A 83 -13.23 30.83 -6.01
C PRO A 83 -14.35 29.89 -5.55
N LEU A 84 -14.09 29.10 -4.51
CA LEU A 84 -15.00 28.08 -3.99
C LEU A 84 -16.36 28.66 -3.63
N ALA A 85 -16.38 29.87 -3.04
CA ALA A 85 -17.62 30.56 -2.70
C ALA A 85 -18.48 30.84 -3.95
N ASP A 86 -17.85 31.28 -5.04
CA ASP A 86 -18.52 31.58 -6.30
C ASP A 86 -18.99 30.30 -7.00
N ALA A 87 -18.18 29.24 -6.94
CA ALA A 87 -18.57 27.93 -7.47
C ALA A 87 -19.79 27.37 -6.72
N LEU A 88 -19.81 27.43 -5.39
CA LEU A 88 -20.93 26.96 -4.57
C LEU A 88 -22.23 27.75 -4.79
N ALA A 89 -22.11 29.03 -5.18
CA ALA A 89 -23.24 29.89 -5.52
C ALA A 89 -23.84 29.56 -6.90
N GLN A 90 -23.01 29.09 -7.84
CA GLN A 90 -23.43 28.74 -9.21
C GLN A 90 -23.89 27.29 -9.35
N LEU A 91 -23.26 26.36 -8.63
CA LEU A 91 -23.59 24.93 -8.76
C LEU A 91 -25.06 24.63 -8.35
N PRO A 92 -25.76 23.72 -9.05
CA PRO A 92 -27.13 23.34 -8.71
C PRO A 92 -27.25 22.83 -7.26
N ALA A 93 -28.26 23.31 -6.54
CA ALA A 93 -28.45 23.01 -5.12
C ALA A 93 -29.65 22.08 -4.83
N HIS A 94 -30.25 21.50 -5.87
CA HIS A 94 -31.36 20.55 -5.70
C HIS A 94 -30.86 19.20 -5.12
N ASP A 95 -31.79 18.43 -4.56
CA ASP A 95 -31.48 17.10 -4.04
C ASP A 95 -31.34 16.09 -5.18
N VAL A 96 -30.34 15.22 -5.06
CA VAL A 96 -30.20 14.03 -5.90
C VAL A 96 -30.98 12.89 -5.26
N ARG A 97 -31.78 12.19 -6.05
CA ARG A 97 -32.58 11.05 -5.60
C ARG A 97 -32.06 9.77 -6.24
N VAL A 98 -31.79 8.78 -5.41
CA VAL A 98 -31.44 7.41 -5.83
C VAL A 98 -32.63 6.49 -5.59
N GLU A 99 -32.96 5.66 -6.57
CA GLU A 99 -33.98 4.61 -6.48
C GLU A 99 -33.33 3.22 -6.56
N GLY A 100 -33.99 2.21 -5.98
CA GLY A 100 -33.53 0.82 -6.02
C GLY A 100 -32.21 0.56 -5.28
N GLY A 101 -31.81 1.45 -4.37
CA GLY A 101 -30.49 1.46 -3.79
C GLY A 101 -30.19 0.31 -2.81
N ALA A 102 -29.19 -0.52 -3.11
CA ALA A 102 -28.78 -1.66 -2.27
C ALA A 102 -27.31 -2.05 -2.52
N PHE A 103 -26.70 -2.80 -1.60
CA PHE A 103 -25.42 -3.45 -1.87
C PHE A 103 -25.59 -4.69 -2.76
N ASP A 104 -24.69 -4.88 -3.72
CA ASP A 104 -24.61 -6.08 -4.58
C ASP A 104 -24.31 -7.36 -3.75
N VAL A 105 -23.49 -7.20 -2.71
CA VAL A 105 -23.18 -8.19 -1.69
C VAL A 105 -23.68 -7.64 -0.36
N ASP A 106 -24.73 -8.26 0.17
CA ASP A 106 -25.31 -7.88 1.45
C ASP A 106 -24.34 -8.08 2.62
N ASP A 107 -24.76 -7.61 3.80
CA ASP A 107 -23.93 -7.60 5.01
C ASP A 107 -23.55 -9.02 5.48
N GLU A 108 -24.44 -10.00 5.33
CA GLU A 108 -24.19 -11.38 5.73
C GLU A 108 -23.18 -12.04 4.78
N ALA A 109 -23.43 -11.96 3.48
CA ALA A 109 -22.54 -12.50 2.45
C ALA A 109 -21.15 -11.84 2.49
N TYR A 110 -21.07 -10.53 2.71
CA TYR A 110 -19.77 -9.86 2.83
C TYR A 110 -19.03 -10.32 4.10
N GLY A 111 -19.72 -10.52 5.22
CA GLY A 111 -19.15 -11.11 6.42
C GLY A 111 -18.57 -12.52 6.20
N GLU A 112 -19.25 -13.34 5.40
CA GLU A 112 -18.74 -14.67 5.00
C GLU A 112 -17.49 -14.57 4.12
N ILE A 113 -17.44 -13.63 3.19
CA ILE A 113 -16.27 -13.37 2.35
C ILE A 113 -15.08 -12.98 3.23
N VAL A 114 -15.28 -12.06 4.18
CA VAL A 114 -14.23 -11.67 5.15
C VAL A 114 -13.72 -12.91 5.88
N GLY A 115 -14.60 -13.71 6.48
CA GLY A 115 -14.20 -14.92 7.19
C GLY A 115 -13.47 -15.95 6.32
N ARG A 116 -13.78 -16.00 5.02
CA ARG A 116 -13.09 -16.87 4.06
C ARG A 116 -11.68 -16.37 3.76
N VAL A 117 -11.50 -15.08 3.44
CA VAL A 117 -10.19 -14.47 3.19
C VAL A 117 -9.25 -14.67 4.39
N LEU A 118 -9.75 -14.47 5.62
CA LEU A 118 -8.94 -14.67 6.83
C LEU A 118 -8.44 -16.12 6.97
N ARG A 119 -9.28 -17.12 6.69
CA ARG A 119 -8.93 -18.54 6.88
C ARG A 119 -8.16 -19.14 5.71
N GLU A 120 -8.54 -18.79 4.49
CA GLU A 120 -8.10 -19.45 3.26
C GLU A 120 -6.96 -18.69 2.58
N GLU A 121 -6.85 -17.37 2.77
CA GLU A 121 -5.81 -16.57 2.14
C GLU A 121 -4.73 -16.21 3.18
N ILE A 122 -5.05 -15.31 4.12
CA ILE A 122 -4.10 -14.86 5.15
C ILE A 122 -3.63 -16.05 5.99
N GLY A 123 -4.57 -16.89 6.43
CA GLY A 123 -4.27 -18.08 7.22
C GLY A 123 -3.34 -19.06 6.53
N ARG A 124 -3.33 -19.12 5.19
CA ARG A 124 -2.50 -20.04 4.40
C ARG A 124 -1.18 -19.42 3.92
N GLY A 125 -0.87 -18.20 4.34
CA GLY A 125 0.37 -17.54 3.97
C GLY A 125 0.35 -16.92 2.56
N GLU A 126 -0.84 -16.66 2.01
CA GLU A 126 -0.99 -15.96 0.73
C GLU A 126 -0.60 -14.47 0.84
N GLY A 127 -0.64 -13.91 2.05
CA GLY A 127 -0.30 -12.51 2.27
C GLY A 127 -0.66 -12.03 3.68
N ALA A 128 -0.35 -10.76 3.96
CA ALA A 128 -0.58 -10.14 5.26
C ALA A 128 -1.97 -9.50 5.37
N ASN A 129 -2.44 -8.87 4.29
CA ASN A 129 -3.71 -8.15 4.24
C ASN A 129 -4.29 -8.12 2.82
N PHE A 130 -5.61 -8.02 2.71
CA PHE A 130 -6.31 -7.91 1.43
C PHE A 130 -7.50 -6.96 1.53
N VAL A 131 -7.89 -6.33 0.43
CA VAL A 131 -9.07 -5.48 0.33
C VAL A 131 -10.03 -6.10 -0.67
N ILE A 132 -11.21 -6.49 -0.22
CA ILE A 132 -12.27 -7.02 -1.09
C ILE A 132 -13.38 -5.99 -1.23
N ARG A 133 -13.79 -5.72 -2.47
CA ARG A 133 -14.86 -4.79 -2.80
C ARG A 133 -16.24 -5.42 -2.61
N ARG A 134 -17.17 -4.60 -2.14
CA ARG A 134 -18.60 -4.67 -2.49
C ARG A 134 -19.07 -3.32 -3.03
N THR A 135 -20.24 -3.26 -3.64
CA THR A 135 -20.73 -2.09 -4.37
C THR A 135 -22.13 -1.73 -3.92
N TYR A 136 -22.34 -0.47 -3.51
CA TYR A 136 -23.69 0.05 -3.41
C TYR A 136 -24.16 0.47 -4.81
N GLU A 137 -25.25 -0.11 -5.28
CA GLU A 137 -25.82 0.12 -6.59
C GLU A 137 -27.19 0.80 -6.48
N GLY A 138 -27.58 1.54 -7.52
CA GLY A 138 -28.89 2.18 -7.61
C GLY A 138 -29.05 2.91 -8.94
N GLU A 139 -30.14 3.67 -9.06
CA GLU A 139 -30.42 4.47 -10.26
C GLU A 139 -30.76 5.91 -9.87
N ILE A 140 -30.29 6.89 -10.66
CA ILE A 140 -30.67 8.29 -10.55
C ILE A 140 -31.64 8.59 -11.71
N PRO A 141 -32.96 8.64 -11.45
CA PRO A 141 -33.93 8.87 -12.52
C PRO A 141 -33.72 10.24 -13.18
N GLY A 142 -33.71 10.25 -14.52
CA GLY A 142 -33.50 11.47 -15.30
C GLY A 142 -32.09 12.03 -15.17
N TYR A 143 -31.10 11.19 -14.83
CA TYR A 143 -29.71 11.60 -14.67
C TYR A 143 -29.18 12.44 -15.84
N GLY A 144 -28.61 13.58 -15.51
CA GLY A 144 -27.81 14.38 -16.41
C GLY A 144 -26.74 15.17 -15.67
N ARG A 145 -26.22 16.19 -16.37
CA ARG A 145 -25.15 17.05 -15.86
C ARG A 145 -25.59 17.87 -14.64
N ALA A 146 -26.87 18.21 -14.56
CA ALA A 146 -27.43 18.95 -13.43
C ALA A 146 -27.33 18.14 -12.13
N GLU A 147 -27.72 16.86 -12.16
CA GLU A 147 -27.65 15.94 -11.02
C GLU A 147 -26.19 15.66 -10.64
N ALA A 148 -25.31 15.49 -11.63
CA ALA A 148 -23.88 15.29 -11.40
C ALA A 148 -23.22 16.49 -10.69
N LEU A 149 -23.51 17.71 -11.14
CA LEU A 149 -23.00 18.94 -10.53
C LEU A 149 -23.65 19.20 -9.16
N ALA A 150 -24.92 18.84 -8.97
CA ALA A 150 -25.57 18.88 -7.66
C ALA A 150 -24.91 17.93 -6.65
N LEU A 151 -24.61 16.70 -7.08
CA LEU A 151 -23.87 15.73 -6.26
C LEU A 151 -22.48 16.27 -5.86
N PHE A 152 -21.74 16.83 -6.81
CA PHE A 152 -20.44 17.45 -6.56
C PHE A 152 -20.55 18.59 -5.53
N ARG A 153 -21.54 19.49 -5.68
CA ARG A 153 -21.80 20.55 -4.71
C ARG A 153 -22.08 20.01 -3.32
N ARG A 154 -22.87 18.94 -3.21
CA ARG A 154 -23.20 18.31 -1.91
C ARG A 154 -21.97 17.72 -1.24
N LEU A 155 -21.05 17.13 -2.00
CA LEU A 155 -19.75 16.69 -1.47
C LEU A 155 -18.90 17.87 -0.99
N LEU A 156 -18.80 18.95 -1.76
CA LEU A 156 -18.05 20.16 -1.36
C LEU A 156 -18.55 20.76 -0.04
N VAL A 157 -19.86 20.66 0.21
CA VAL A 157 -20.51 21.21 1.41
C VAL A 157 -20.44 20.26 2.61
N GLY A 158 -20.60 18.96 2.35
CA GLY A 158 -20.80 17.93 3.37
C GLY A 158 -19.53 17.20 3.81
N GLU A 159 -18.58 16.96 2.90
CA GLU A 159 -17.37 16.20 3.21
C GLU A 159 -16.22 17.09 3.72
N ARG A 160 -15.36 16.54 4.58
CA ARG A 160 -14.20 17.22 5.16
C ARG A 160 -12.96 16.34 5.05
N GLY A 161 -11.79 16.96 5.06
CA GLY A 161 -10.52 16.22 5.07
C GLY A 161 -10.16 15.50 3.76
N ALA A 162 -11.06 15.47 2.76
CA ALA A 162 -10.77 14.91 1.44
C ALA A 162 -9.53 15.58 0.82
N TYR A 163 -8.66 14.75 0.25
CA TYR A 163 -7.50 15.19 -0.52
C TYR A 163 -7.96 15.86 -1.82
N TRP A 164 -8.80 15.16 -2.59
CA TRP A 164 -9.50 15.71 -3.74
C TRP A 164 -11.01 15.56 -3.57
N THR A 165 -11.77 16.62 -3.85
CA THR A 165 -13.18 16.51 -4.20
C THR A 165 -13.32 16.82 -5.68
N PHE A 166 -13.93 15.92 -6.45
CA PHE A 166 -13.90 16.02 -7.90
C PHE A 166 -15.21 15.58 -8.57
N ILE A 167 -15.41 16.07 -9.78
CA ILE A 167 -16.28 15.50 -10.80
C ILE A 167 -15.51 15.43 -12.11
N VAL A 168 -15.55 14.29 -12.79
CA VAL A 168 -15.02 14.11 -14.13
C VAL A 168 -16.13 13.52 -15.00
N HIS A 169 -16.59 14.28 -15.99
CA HIS A 169 -17.63 13.87 -16.93
C HIS A 169 -17.02 13.70 -18.32
N THR A 170 -16.97 12.47 -18.80
CA THR A 170 -16.32 12.08 -20.06
C THR A 170 -17.30 12.07 -21.25
N GLY A 171 -18.60 12.27 -21.01
CA GLY A 171 -19.68 12.02 -21.95
C GLY A 171 -20.32 10.64 -21.73
N ASP A 172 -19.51 9.58 -21.72
CA ASP A 172 -19.99 8.20 -21.57
C ASP A 172 -19.97 7.69 -20.11
N ARG A 173 -19.31 8.43 -19.22
CA ARG A 173 -19.20 8.15 -17.78
C ARG A 173 -19.01 9.41 -16.98
N THR A 174 -19.51 9.40 -15.75
CA THR A 174 -19.25 10.43 -14.76
C THR A 174 -18.71 9.82 -13.48
N LEU A 175 -17.53 10.27 -13.05
CA LEU A 175 -16.97 9.96 -11.74
C LEU A 175 -17.14 11.17 -10.82
N VAL A 176 -17.78 11.00 -9.66
CA VAL A 176 -17.96 12.07 -8.65
C VAL A 176 -17.54 11.56 -7.29
N GLY A 177 -16.55 12.19 -6.66
CA GLY A 177 -15.94 11.63 -5.45
C GLY A 177 -15.29 12.63 -4.53
N ALA A 178 -15.00 12.17 -3.31
CA ALA A 178 -14.26 12.91 -2.30
C ALA A 178 -13.21 11.97 -1.66
N SER A 179 -12.11 11.75 -2.38
CA SER A 179 -11.08 10.82 -1.96
C SER A 179 -10.20 11.42 -0.86
N PRO A 180 -9.95 10.72 0.26
CA PRO A 180 -9.07 11.19 1.32
C PRO A 180 -7.58 11.01 1.03
N GLU A 181 -7.24 10.17 0.05
CA GLU A 181 -5.94 9.52 -0.04
C GLU A 181 -5.21 9.87 -1.33
N VAL A 182 -3.93 10.19 -1.18
CA VAL A 182 -3.01 10.42 -2.30
C VAL A 182 -2.58 9.07 -2.83
N HIS A 183 -2.75 8.84 -4.12
CA HIS A 183 -2.12 7.69 -4.78
C HIS A 183 -0.62 7.92 -4.88
N VAL A 184 -0.23 8.99 -5.59
CA VAL A 184 1.15 9.44 -5.68
C VAL A 184 1.18 10.91 -6.10
N ARG A 185 2.19 11.63 -5.64
CA ARG A 185 2.52 12.97 -6.13
C ARG A 185 3.97 13.02 -6.57
N MET A 186 4.27 13.85 -7.56
CA MET A 186 5.64 14.19 -7.94
C MET A 186 5.77 15.69 -8.19
N SER A 187 6.77 16.32 -7.57
CA SER A 187 7.13 17.72 -7.83
C SER A 187 8.60 17.94 -7.51
N GLY A 188 9.33 18.63 -8.40
CA GLY A 188 10.77 18.88 -8.22
C GLY A 188 11.60 17.60 -8.04
N GLY A 189 11.21 16.51 -8.70
CA GLY A 189 11.85 15.19 -8.55
C GLY A 189 11.58 14.50 -7.21
N THR A 190 10.68 15.02 -6.37
CA THR A 190 10.28 14.39 -5.10
C THR A 190 8.96 13.67 -5.29
N VAL A 191 8.94 12.36 -5.08
CA VAL A 191 7.76 11.51 -5.07
C VAL A 191 7.21 11.44 -3.64
N VAL A 192 5.90 11.55 -3.49
CA VAL A 192 5.20 11.49 -2.19
C VAL A 192 4.03 10.52 -2.26
N MET A 193 3.92 9.64 -1.26
CA MET A 193 2.79 8.73 -1.05
C MET A 193 2.27 8.91 0.38
N ASN A 194 1.02 8.53 0.64
CA ASN A 194 0.37 8.74 1.91
C ASN A 194 -0.39 7.48 2.33
N PRO A 195 0.28 6.49 2.94
CA PRO A 195 -0.40 5.30 3.42
C PRO A 195 -1.38 5.69 4.54
N ILE A 196 -2.66 5.36 4.31
CA ILE A 196 -3.75 5.59 5.26
C ILE A 196 -4.37 4.24 5.62
N SER A 197 -4.33 3.88 6.91
CA SER A 197 -5.11 2.76 7.42
C SER A 197 -5.48 2.97 8.89
N GLY A 198 -6.39 2.13 9.35
CA GLY A 198 -7.08 2.27 10.61
C GLY A 198 -8.19 3.32 10.55
N THR A 199 -9.36 2.98 11.09
CA THR A 199 -10.58 3.80 10.98
C THR A 199 -11.23 4.04 12.33
N TYR A 200 -11.06 5.26 12.87
CA TYR A 200 -11.83 5.71 14.01
C TYR A 200 -13.21 6.21 13.55
N ARG A 201 -14.24 5.37 13.71
CA ARG A 201 -15.64 5.71 13.39
C ARG A 201 -16.19 6.69 14.43
N TYR A 202 -16.77 7.80 13.97
CA TYR A 202 -17.35 8.77 14.91
C TYR A 202 -18.66 8.25 15.50
N PRO A 203 -18.81 8.29 16.83
CA PRO A 203 -20.10 8.04 17.49
C PRO A 203 -21.18 9.04 17.03
N ALA A 204 -22.43 8.73 17.35
CA ALA A 204 -23.58 9.57 17.01
C ALA A 204 -23.51 10.94 17.71
N GLU A 205 -23.05 10.96 18.96
CA GLU A 205 -22.74 12.14 19.80
C GLU A 205 -21.49 12.91 19.34
N GLY A 206 -20.73 12.30 18.43
CA GLY A 206 -19.50 12.80 17.83
C GLY A 206 -18.22 12.40 18.56
N PRO A 207 -17.08 12.71 17.94
CA PRO A 207 -15.82 12.17 18.40
C PRO A 207 -15.34 12.86 19.68
N THR A 208 -14.66 12.08 20.54
CA THR A 208 -13.98 12.54 21.75
C THR A 208 -12.51 12.12 21.74
N PRO A 209 -11.61 12.86 22.41
CA PRO A 209 -10.22 12.44 22.59
C PRO A 209 -10.09 11.10 23.31
N GLU A 210 -10.95 10.79 24.27
CA GLU A 210 -10.89 9.55 25.06
C GLU A 210 -11.12 8.31 24.19
N HIS A 211 -12.12 8.35 23.31
CA HIS A 211 -12.37 7.27 22.36
C HIS A 211 -11.27 7.17 21.31
N LEU A 212 -10.74 8.31 20.84
CA LEU A 212 -9.62 8.32 19.91
C LEU A 212 -8.36 7.73 20.54
N LEU A 213 -8.05 8.02 21.80
CA LEU A 213 -6.91 7.44 22.50
C LEU A 213 -7.05 5.92 22.66
N SER A 214 -8.27 5.43 22.91
CA SER A 214 -8.54 3.98 22.91
C SER A 214 -8.27 3.35 21.54
N PHE A 215 -8.70 4.01 20.46
CA PHE A 215 -8.40 3.57 19.09
C PHE A 215 -6.88 3.62 18.80
N LEU A 216 -6.19 4.66 19.24
CA LEU A 216 -4.74 4.80 19.02
C LEU A 216 -3.91 3.77 19.80
N ALA A 217 -4.47 3.20 20.87
CA ALA A 217 -3.85 2.14 21.66
C ALA A 217 -4.25 0.72 21.21
N ASP A 218 -5.13 0.58 20.22
CA ASP A 218 -5.55 -0.72 19.71
C ASP A 218 -4.42 -1.37 18.91
N GLY A 219 -4.00 -2.57 19.31
CA GLY A 219 -2.94 -3.33 18.66
C GLY A 219 -3.27 -3.68 17.20
N LYS A 220 -4.54 -3.99 16.89
CA LYS A 220 -4.97 -4.27 15.51
C LYS A 220 -4.75 -3.06 14.61
N GLU A 221 -5.14 -1.87 15.09
CA GLU A 221 -5.05 -0.62 14.31
C GLU A 221 -3.60 -0.16 14.14
N ILE A 222 -2.73 -0.43 15.13
CA ILE A 222 -1.28 -0.21 15.02
C ILE A 222 -0.68 -1.13 13.97
N GLU A 223 -0.94 -2.43 14.08
CA GLU A 223 -0.46 -3.44 13.13
C GLU A 223 -0.92 -3.13 11.70
N GLU A 224 -2.21 -2.80 11.51
CA GLU A 224 -2.78 -2.46 10.20
C GLU A 224 -2.05 -1.26 9.56
N LEU A 225 -1.80 -0.20 10.33
CA LEU A 225 -1.08 0.97 9.81
C LEU A 225 0.38 0.66 9.47
N SER A 226 1.09 -0.05 10.34
CA SER A 226 2.49 -0.40 10.08
C SER A 226 2.65 -1.31 8.86
N MET A 227 1.73 -2.25 8.64
CA MET A 227 1.71 -3.09 7.44
C MET A 227 1.61 -2.24 6.17
N VAL A 228 0.63 -1.34 6.08
CA VAL A 228 0.48 -0.51 4.85
C VAL A 228 1.65 0.46 4.65
N VAL A 229 2.31 0.89 5.72
CA VAL A 229 3.53 1.71 5.63
C VAL A 229 4.67 0.91 4.99
N ASP A 230 4.91 -0.33 5.44
CA ASP A 230 5.89 -1.20 4.81
C ASP A 230 5.55 -1.41 3.33
N GLU A 231 4.29 -1.67 2.99
CA GLU A 231 3.88 -1.91 1.60
C GLU A 231 4.09 -0.71 0.68
N GLU A 232 3.67 0.48 1.10
CA GLU A 232 3.91 1.67 0.29
C GLU A 232 5.38 2.07 0.29
N LEU A 233 6.15 1.67 1.29
CA LEU A 233 7.59 1.85 1.30
C LEU A 233 8.30 0.93 0.31
N LYS A 234 7.78 -0.28 0.05
CA LYS A 234 8.24 -1.13 -1.08
C LYS A 234 8.06 -0.42 -2.42
N MET A 235 6.89 0.19 -2.63
CA MET A 235 6.61 0.99 -3.83
C MET A 235 7.55 2.21 -3.90
N MET A 236 7.70 2.94 -2.80
CA MET A 236 8.60 4.09 -2.70
C MET A 236 10.05 3.71 -3.00
N CYS A 237 10.54 2.56 -2.54
CA CYS A 237 11.89 2.08 -2.86
C CYS A 237 12.05 1.64 -4.33
N THR A 238 10.95 1.37 -5.02
CA THR A 238 10.94 1.02 -6.45
C THR A 238 11.01 2.29 -7.30
N VAL A 239 10.22 3.31 -6.97
CA VAL A 239 10.17 4.58 -7.72
C VAL A 239 11.19 5.61 -7.27
N GLY A 240 11.65 5.51 -6.03
CA GLY A 240 12.61 6.41 -5.41
C GLY A 240 14.04 5.85 -5.49
N ASP A 241 14.85 6.39 -6.39
CA ASP A 241 16.25 5.99 -6.54
C ASP A 241 17.14 6.52 -5.41
N ILE A 242 16.72 7.58 -4.72
CA ILE A 242 17.41 8.18 -3.57
C ILE A 242 16.46 8.28 -2.37
N GLY A 243 16.49 7.24 -1.53
CA GLY A 243 15.92 7.26 -0.19
C GLY A 243 14.40 7.18 -0.13
N GLY A 244 13.89 6.68 0.99
CA GLY A 244 12.52 6.83 1.44
C GLY A 244 12.54 7.37 2.87
N VAL A 245 11.87 8.49 3.13
CA VAL A 245 11.66 8.97 4.50
C VAL A 245 10.20 8.81 4.88
N VAL A 246 9.97 8.21 6.05
CA VAL A 246 8.68 8.06 6.70
C VAL A 246 8.48 9.23 7.66
N ILE A 247 7.41 9.99 7.46
CA ILE A 247 7.05 11.17 8.24
C ILE A 247 5.66 10.97 8.83
N GLY A 248 5.52 11.14 10.14
CA GLY A 248 4.25 10.91 10.84
C GLY A 248 4.43 10.04 12.09
N PRO A 249 3.36 9.41 12.59
CA PRO A 249 2.01 9.40 12.02
C PRO A 249 1.26 10.72 12.27
N ARG A 250 0.19 10.95 11.51
CA ARG A 250 -0.74 12.09 11.68
C ARG A 250 -2.17 11.60 11.75
N LEU A 251 -3.06 12.43 12.28
CA LEU A 251 -4.49 12.19 12.27
C LEU A 251 -5.15 12.94 11.10
N LYS A 252 -5.92 12.20 10.30
CA LYS A 252 -6.69 12.68 9.16
C LYS A 252 -8.18 12.70 9.51
N GLU A 253 -8.67 13.83 10.01
CA GLU A 253 -10.06 14.00 10.42
C GLU A 253 -10.98 14.23 9.19
N MET A 254 -11.98 13.37 8.98
CA MET A 254 -13.02 13.50 7.97
C MET A 254 -14.40 13.82 8.60
N ALA A 255 -15.46 13.90 7.80
CA ALA A 255 -16.80 14.24 8.32
C ALA A 255 -17.43 13.13 9.18
N HIS A 256 -17.16 11.87 8.87
CA HIS A 256 -17.81 10.72 9.52
C HIS A 256 -16.85 9.82 10.33
N LEU A 257 -15.55 10.03 10.18
CA LEU A 257 -14.49 9.17 10.71
C LEU A 257 -13.16 9.94 10.73
N ALA A 258 -12.16 9.39 11.40
CA ALA A 258 -10.77 9.81 11.26
C ALA A 258 -9.88 8.61 10.91
N HIS A 259 -8.79 8.89 10.21
CA HIS A 259 -7.76 7.90 9.91
C HIS A 259 -6.42 8.29 10.52
N THR A 260 -5.54 7.30 10.69
CA THR A 260 -4.12 7.54 10.89
C THR A 260 -3.37 7.41 9.58
N GLU A 261 -2.42 8.31 9.34
CA GLU A 261 -1.67 8.35 8.09
C GLU A 261 -0.18 8.59 8.34
N TYR A 262 0.66 8.04 7.48
CA TYR A 262 2.04 8.50 7.31
C TYR A 262 2.19 9.23 5.97
N GLU A 263 3.32 9.88 5.80
CA GLU A 263 3.77 10.42 4.53
C GLU A 263 5.11 9.80 4.20
N LEU A 264 5.22 9.22 3.01
CA LEU A 264 6.45 8.69 2.46
C LEU A 264 6.98 9.67 1.44
N ARG A 265 8.29 9.97 1.47
CA ARG A 265 8.94 10.78 0.43
C ARG A 265 10.19 10.10 -0.08
N GLY A 266 10.39 10.14 -1.39
CA GLY A 266 11.62 9.71 -2.05
C GLY A 266 11.99 10.66 -3.17
N ARG A 267 13.24 10.65 -3.63
CA ARG A 267 13.59 11.33 -4.88
C ARG A 267 13.55 10.34 -6.02
N SER A 268 13.07 10.78 -7.18
CA SER A 268 12.96 9.97 -8.38
C SER A 268 13.48 10.73 -9.59
N SER A 269 14.17 10.00 -10.45
CA SER A 269 14.56 10.43 -11.80
C SER A 269 13.63 9.91 -12.89
N LEU A 270 12.57 9.17 -12.53
CA LEU A 270 11.64 8.56 -13.47
C LEU A 270 10.68 9.58 -14.10
N ASP A 271 10.16 9.26 -15.29
CA ASP A 271 9.01 9.96 -15.88
C ASP A 271 7.76 9.72 -15.03
N VAL A 272 6.89 10.71 -14.91
CA VAL A 272 5.64 10.60 -14.13
C VAL A 272 4.76 9.42 -14.54
N ARG A 273 4.80 8.99 -15.80
CA ARG A 273 4.05 7.81 -16.30
C ARG A 273 4.65 6.51 -15.80
N GLU A 274 5.97 6.43 -15.68
CA GLU A 274 6.64 5.28 -15.08
C GLU A 274 6.41 5.24 -13.57
N VAL A 275 6.43 6.40 -12.89
CA VAL A 275 6.03 6.50 -11.47
C VAL A 275 4.62 5.97 -11.28
N LEU A 276 3.64 6.44 -12.07
CA LEU A 276 2.26 5.96 -12.04
C LEU A 276 2.18 4.45 -12.25
N LYS A 277 2.92 3.93 -13.24
CA LYS A 277 2.91 2.50 -13.58
C LYS A 277 3.39 1.65 -12.41
N GLU A 278 4.51 2.02 -11.81
CA GLU A 278 5.13 1.24 -10.72
C GLU A 278 4.38 1.37 -9.40
N THR A 279 3.58 2.43 -9.20
CA THR A 279 2.72 2.57 -8.03
C THR A 279 1.35 1.89 -8.17
N MET A 280 0.99 1.33 -9.34
CA MET A 280 -0.31 0.64 -9.52
C MET A 280 -0.40 -0.64 -8.67
N PHE A 281 -1.42 -0.81 -7.83
CA PHE A 281 -2.13 0.25 -7.11
C PHE A 281 -1.85 0.11 -5.62
N ALA A 282 -2.18 1.16 -4.85
CA ALA A 282 -1.85 1.23 -3.42
C ALA A 282 -2.33 -0.02 -2.66
N ALA A 283 -1.52 -0.47 -1.71
CA ALA A 283 -1.82 -1.64 -0.89
C ALA A 283 -3.07 -1.44 -0.02
N THR A 284 -3.39 -0.18 0.33
CA THR A 284 -4.58 0.25 1.08
C THR A 284 -5.91 -0.04 0.36
N VAL A 285 -5.87 -0.34 -0.95
CA VAL A 285 -7.04 -0.70 -1.76
C VAL A 285 -6.89 -2.02 -2.51
N THR A 286 -5.76 -2.72 -2.33
CA THR A 286 -5.49 -4.02 -2.96
C THR A 286 -5.18 -5.09 -1.91
N GLY A 287 -4.00 -5.01 -1.30
CA GLY A 287 -3.47 -5.93 -0.32
C GLY A 287 -1.97 -6.12 -0.47
N SER A 288 -1.42 -7.09 0.27
CA SER A 288 0.00 -7.43 0.26
C SER A 288 0.26 -8.94 0.27
N PRO A 289 1.22 -9.43 -0.54
CA PRO A 289 1.94 -8.69 -1.58
C PRO A 289 1.02 -8.32 -2.74
N VAL A 290 1.22 -7.15 -3.38
CA VAL A 290 0.27 -6.60 -4.37
C VAL A 290 -0.03 -7.56 -5.52
N GLN A 291 1.00 -8.23 -6.06
CA GLN A 291 0.82 -9.20 -7.14
C GLN A 291 -0.10 -10.35 -6.71
N ASN A 292 0.10 -10.92 -5.52
CA ASN A 292 -0.78 -11.99 -5.04
C ASN A 292 -2.15 -11.46 -4.61
N ALA A 293 -2.23 -10.24 -4.07
CA ALA A 293 -3.48 -9.59 -3.74
C ALA A 293 -4.39 -9.44 -4.97
N CYS A 294 -3.85 -9.20 -6.16
CA CYS A 294 -4.64 -9.21 -7.39
C CYS A 294 -5.27 -10.58 -7.68
N ARG A 295 -4.53 -11.68 -7.48
CA ARG A 295 -5.07 -13.04 -7.61
C ARG A 295 -6.14 -13.34 -6.56
N VAL A 296 -5.96 -12.87 -5.33
CA VAL A 296 -6.97 -12.99 -4.27
C VAL A 296 -8.23 -12.22 -4.63
N ILE A 297 -8.10 -10.98 -5.11
CA ILE A 297 -9.22 -10.16 -5.58
C ILE A 297 -10.02 -10.91 -6.66
N GLU A 298 -9.35 -11.53 -7.63
CA GLU A 298 -10.04 -12.29 -8.67
C GLU A 298 -10.84 -13.49 -8.14
N ARG A 299 -10.34 -14.16 -7.09
CA ARG A 299 -11.01 -15.31 -6.46
C ARG A 299 -12.28 -14.92 -5.71
N HIS A 300 -12.28 -13.74 -5.07
CA HIS A 300 -13.35 -13.35 -4.13
C HIS A 300 -14.30 -12.28 -4.67
N GLU A 301 -13.93 -11.51 -5.69
CA GLU A 301 -14.80 -10.51 -6.30
C GLU A 301 -15.52 -11.03 -7.53
N LEU A 302 -16.75 -10.55 -7.74
CA LEU A 302 -17.50 -10.73 -8.99
C LEU A 302 -17.26 -9.53 -9.93
N GLY A 303 -17.03 -9.80 -11.22
CA GLY A 303 -16.75 -8.76 -12.22
C GLY A 303 -15.42 -8.02 -11.98
N GLY A 304 -15.10 -7.06 -12.84
CA GLY A 304 -13.91 -6.20 -12.69
C GLY A 304 -14.20 -4.96 -11.86
N ARG A 305 -13.14 -4.27 -11.42
CA ARG A 305 -13.19 -3.12 -10.51
C ARG A 305 -13.55 -1.80 -11.19
N GLY A 306 -13.56 -1.73 -12.52
CA GLY A 306 -13.65 -0.47 -13.24
C GLY A 306 -12.57 0.49 -12.77
N TYR A 307 -12.97 1.64 -12.25
CA TYR A 307 -12.06 2.63 -11.67
C TYR A 307 -11.84 2.51 -10.15
N TYR A 308 -12.53 1.60 -9.45
CA TYR A 308 -12.38 1.46 -8.00
C TYR A 308 -10.97 1.00 -7.60
N GLY A 309 -10.39 1.69 -6.62
CA GLY A 309 -9.04 1.41 -6.12
C GLY A 309 -7.93 1.74 -7.12
N ALA A 310 -8.26 2.37 -8.25
CA ALA A 310 -7.31 2.85 -9.23
C ALA A 310 -7.02 4.35 -9.01
N ALA A 311 -6.77 5.14 -10.05
CA ALA A 311 -6.30 6.51 -9.90
C ALA A 311 -6.89 7.50 -10.92
N LEU A 312 -7.11 8.74 -10.47
CA LEU A 312 -7.02 9.91 -11.36
C LEU A 312 -5.59 10.44 -11.32
N ALA A 313 -5.09 11.00 -12.41
CA ALA A 313 -3.76 11.62 -12.39
C ALA A 313 -3.75 12.92 -13.20
N LEU A 314 -3.53 14.03 -12.52
CA LEU A 314 -3.25 15.32 -13.16
C LEU A 314 -1.76 15.38 -13.48
N LEU A 315 -1.45 15.37 -14.77
CA LEU A 315 -0.11 15.50 -15.32
C LEU A 315 0.13 16.95 -15.76
N GLY A 316 1.32 17.47 -15.51
CA GLY A 316 1.68 18.83 -15.91
C GLY A 316 3.18 19.08 -15.86
N HIS A 317 3.54 20.35 -15.95
CA HIS A 317 4.87 20.84 -15.63
C HIS A 317 4.78 22.03 -14.68
N ASP A 318 5.81 22.22 -13.86
CA ASP A 318 5.96 23.44 -13.08
C ASP A 318 6.52 24.59 -13.94
N SER A 319 6.67 25.78 -13.35
CA SER A 319 7.20 26.96 -14.05
C SER A 319 8.66 26.81 -14.52
N GLY A 320 9.39 25.84 -13.98
CA GLY A 320 10.74 25.46 -14.42
C GLY A 320 10.76 24.41 -15.54
N GLY A 321 9.59 23.91 -15.95
CA GLY A 321 9.46 22.85 -16.95
C GLY A 321 9.68 21.43 -16.40
N ALA A 322 9.80 21.25 -15.08
CA ALA A 322 9.89 19.93 -14.49
C ALA A 322 8.50 19.29 -14.42
N GLN A 323 8.42 17.98 -14.68
CA GLN A 323 7.15 17.26 -14.66
C GLN A 323 6.50 17.30 -13.26
N THR A 324 5.18 17.41 -13.24
CA THR A 324 4.37 17.35 -12.04
C THR A 324 3.31 16.27 -12.17
N LEU A 325 3.03 15.61 -11.04
CA LEU A 325 2.01 14.59 -10.90
C LEU A 325 1.23 14.85 -9.62
N ASP A 326 -0.09 14.89 -9.73
CA ASP A 326 -1.00 14.90 -8.59
C ASP A 326 -2.13 13.90 -8.82
N SER A 327 -2.16 12.83 -8.01
CA SER A 327 -3.03 11.70 -8.22
C SER A 327 -3.71 11.27 -6.92
N PRO A 328 -5.05 11.34 -6.81
CA PRO A 328 -5.80 10.69 -5.74
C PRO A 328 -6.12 9.22 -6.10
N ILE A 329 -6.31 8.39 -5.07
CA ILE A 329 -6.90 7.07 -5.25
C ILE A 329 -8.41 7.19 -5.51
N LEU A 330 -8.95 6.40 -6.44
CA LEU A 330 -10.38 6.36 -6.76
C LEU A 330 -11.17 5.48 -5.78
N ILE A 331 -11.35 6.02 -4.57
CA ILE A 331 -12.24 5.54 -3.51
C ILE A 331 -13.20 6.66 -3.11
N ARG A 332 -14.27 6.34 -2.36
CA ARG A 332 -15.30 7.33 -1.98
C ARG A 332 -15.82 8.08 -3.21
N THR A 333 -16.07 7.31 -4.27
CA THR A 333 -16.39 7.80 -5.61
C THR A 333 -17.59 7.05 -6.15
N ALA A 334 -18.55 7.81 -6.70
CA ALA A 334 -19.65 7.31 -7.49
C ALA A 334 -19.22 7.22 -8.97
N ASP A 335 -19.43 6.05 -9.58
CA ASP A 335 -19.32 5.81 -11.03
C ASP A 335 -20.74 5.73 -11.59
N ILE A 336 -21.08 6.67 -12.47
CA ILE A 336 -22.44 6.83 -13.02
C ILE A 336 -22.37 6.78 -14.54
N ASP A 337 -23.21 5.95 -15.13
CA ASP A 337 -23.34 5.85 -16.58
C ASP A 337 -24.41 6.79 -17.16
N PRO A 338 -24.51 6.94 -18.50
CA PRO A 338 -25.43 7.88 -19.12
C PRO A 338 -26.91 7.53 -18.92
N ALA A 339 -27.21 6.29 -18.51
CA ALA A 339 -28.57 5.88 -18.16
C ALA A 339 -28.91 6.18 -16.69
N GLY A 340 -27.97 6.72 -15.92
CA GLY A 340 -28.17 7.03 -14.51
C GLY A 340 -27.93 5.85 -13.57
N ARG A 341 -27.41 4.72 -14.06
CA ARG A 341 -27.03 3.62 -13.16
C ARG A 341 -25.80 4.02 -12.37
N LEU A 342 -25.91 3.96 -11.06
CA LEU A 342 -24.93 4.40 -10.08
C LEU A 342 -24.26 3.19 -9.44
N ARG A 343 -22.94 3.27 -9.28
CA ARG A 343 -22.14 2.33 -8.49
C ARG A 343 -21.27 3.11 -7.52
N VAL A 344 -21.29 2.73 -6.24
CA VAL A 344 -20.38 3.25 -5.19
C VAL A 344 -19.62 2.07 -4.58
N PRO A 345 -18.49 1.68 -5.20
CA PRO A 345 -17.63 0.63 -4.67
C PRO A 345 -16.98 1.00 -3.34
N VAL A 346 -16.85 0.03 -2.44
CA VAL A 346 -16.23 0.19 -1.12
C VAL A 346 -15.65 -1.14 -0.63
N GLY A 347 -14.62 -1.06 0.20
CA GLY A 347 -13.97 -2.21 0.83
C GLY A 347 -13.33 -1.81 2.15
N ALA A 348 -12.84 -2.81 2.87
CA ALA A 348 -12.10 -2.66 4.12
C ALA A 348 -10.81 -3.48 4.06
N THR A 349 -9.78 -3.04 4.80
CA THR A 349 -8.50 -3.73 4.88
C THR A 349 -8.66 -4.93 5.81
N LEU A 350 -8.64 -6.12 5.24
CA LEU A 350 -8.77 -7.37 5.98
C LEU A 350 -7.40 -7.78 6.48
N VAL A 351 -7.24 -7.81 7.79
CA VAL A 351 -6.03 -8.29 8.47
C VAL A 351 -6.38 -9.49 9.33
N ARG A 352 -5.37 -10.23 9.79
CA ARG A 352 -5.56 -11.41 10.65
C ARG A 352 -6.53 -11.17 11.83
N GLY A 353 -6.45 -10.00 12.46
CA GLY A 353 -7.28 -9.61 13.61
C GLY A 353 -8.65 -9.05 13.25
N SER A 354 -9.04 -9.02 11.98
CA SER A 354 -10.34 -8.49 11.55
C SER A 354 -11.52 -9.29 12.08
N ASP A 355 -12.56 -8.57 12.49
CA ASP A 355 -13.86 -9.12 12.87
C ASP A 355 -14.86 -8.88 11.72
N PRO A 356 -15.48 -9.93 11.14
CA PRO A 356 -16.35 -9.78 9.98
C PRO A 356 -17.46 -8.73 10.11
N ALA A 357 -18.11 -8.66 11.27
CA ALA A 357 -19.19 -7.69 11.49
C ALA A 357 -18.65 -6.25 11.56
N SER A 358 -17.47 -6.09 12.15
CA SER A 358 -16.78 -4.80 12.24
C SER A 358 -16.35 -4.29 10.87
N GLU A 359 -15.85 -5.18 10.00
CA GLU A 359 -15.45 -4.84 8.63
C GLU A 359 -16.66 -4.48 7.75
N VAL A 360 -17.79 -5.20 7.89
CA VAL A 360 -19.07 -4.81 7.26
C VAL A 360 -19.45 -3.39 7.69
N ALA A 361 -19.45 -3.11 9.00
CA ALA A 361 -19.79 -1.79 9.52
C ALA A 361 -18.80 -0.70 9.07
N GLU A 362 -17.53 -1.04 8.85
CA GLU A 362 -16.54 -0.12 8.28
C GLU A 362 -16.88 0.27 6.83
N THR A 363 -17.28 -0.68 5.98
CA THR A 363 -17.68 -0.33 4.60
C THR A 363 -18.87 0.64 4.56
N HIS A 364 -19.85 0.49 5.47
CA HIS A 364 -20.96 1.45 5.63
C HIS A 364 -20.48 2.84 6.06
N ALA A 365 -19.52 2.90 6.99
CA ALA A 365 -18.94 4.15 7.45
C ALA A 365 -18.13 4.85 6.33
N LYS A 366 -17.35 4.09 5.57
CA LYS A 366 -16.56 4.56 4.43
C LYS A 366 -17.47 5.09 3.31
N ALA A 367 -18.59 4.43 3.01
CA ALA A 367 -19.54 4.90 1.98
C ALA A 367 -20.41 6.09 2.45
N ALA A 368 -20.48 6.37 3.76
CA ALA A 368 -21.45 7.28 4.35
C ALA A 368 -21.47 8.69 3.73
N GLY A 369 -20.30 9.30 3.50
CA GLY A 369 -20.20 10.65 2.95
C GLY A 369 -20.79 10.76 1.54
N VAL A 370 -20.44 9.81 0.67
CA VAL A 370 -20.95 9.76 -0.72
C VAL A 370 -22.45 9.44 -0.73
N LEU A 371 -22.90 8.48 0.08
CA LEU A 371 -24.32 8.15 0.18
C LEU A 371 -25.16 9.30 0.75
N ALA A 372 -24.62 10.11 1.65
CA ALA A 372 -25.28 11.33 2.13
C ALA A 372 -25.38 12.39 1.02
N ALA A 373 -24.33 12.56 0.22
CA ALA A 373 -24.35 13.44 -0.94
C ALA A 373 -25.33 12.96 -2.03
N LEU A 374 -25.58 11.65 -2.13
CA LEU A 374 -26.59 11.07 -3.01
C LEU A 374 -28.03 11.10 -2.45
N GLY A 375 -28.25 11.61 -1.25
CA GLY A 375 -29.57 11.66 -0.62
C GLY A 375 -30.09 10.31 -0.11
N VAL A 376 -29.26 9.25 -0.17
CA VAL A 376 -29.59 7.90 0.33
C VAL A 376 -29.69 7.87 1.86
N ARG A 377 -28.93 8.73 2.54
CA ARG A 377 -28.95 8.85 4.00
C ARG A 377 -28.85 10.32 4.44
N PRO A 378 -29.25 10.65 5.68
CA PRO A 378 -29.11 12.01 6.20
C PRO A 378 -27.65 12.47 6.25
N SER A 379 -27.41 13.73 5.92
CA SER A 379 -26.12 14.38 6.14
C SER A 379 -25.89 14.63 7.64
N ARG A 380 -24.62 14.60 8.08
CA ARG A 380 -24.26 14.95 9.45
C ARG A 380 -24.39 16.48 9.65
N PRO A 381 -25.03 16.96 10.74
CA PRO A 381 -25.16 18.39 11.01
C PRO A 381 -23.81 19.10 11.09
N ARG A 382 -23.74 20.34 10.60
CA ARG A 382 -22.50 21.14 10.51
C ARG A 382 -21.97 21.68 11.85
N ASP A 383 -22.72 21.55 12.94
CA ASP A 383 -22.50 22.23 14.24
C ASP A 383 -21.19 21.87 14.97
N GLU A 384 -20.36 20.98 14.40
CA GLU A 384 -19.05 20.62 14.94
C GLU A 384 -17.96 21.69 14.75
N SER A 385 -18.22 22.85 14.10
CA SER A 385 -17.22 23.91 13.90
C SER A 385 -16.73 24.60 15.18
N THR A 386 -17.29 24.26 16.34
CA THR A 386 -16.92 24.79 17.66
C THR A 386 -16.07 23.84 18.50
N ARG A 387 -15.87 22.59 18.05
CA ARG A 387 -15.03 21.63 18.78
C ARG A 387 -13.56 21.81 18.39
N PRO A 388 -12.61 21.80 19.36
CA PRO A 388 -11.18 21.71 19.04
C PRO A 388 -10.92 20.47 18.18
N ARG A 389 -9.99 20.57 17.22
CA ARG A 389 -9.57 19.41 16.42
C ARG A 389 -8.97 18.36 17.35
N LEU A 390 -9.26 17.08 17.10
CA LEU A 390 -8.73 16.00 17.93
C LEU A 390 -7.20 15.95 17.84
N ALA A 391 -6.65 16.27 16.66
CA ALA A 391 -5.21 16.37 16.44
C ALA A 391 -4.52 17.44 17.32
N ASP A 392 -5.27 18.42 17.82
CA ASP A 392 -4.74 19.48 18.68
C ASP A 392 -4.68 19.06 20.17
N ASP A 393 -5.27 17.92 20.58
CA ASP A 393 -5.16 17.42 21.96
C ASP A 393 -3.71 16.94 22.26
N PRO A 394 -3.04 17.47 23.30
CA PRO A 394 -1.66 17.07 23.63
C PRO A 394 -1.47 15.58 23.90
N ARG A 395 -2.49 14.89 24.44
CA ARG A 395 -2.43 13.44 24.70
C ARG A 395 -2.44 12.65 23.40
N VAL A 396 -3.26 13.09 22.43
CA VAL A 396 -3.33 12.50 21.09
C VAL A 396 -1.99 12.68 20.36
N ARG A 397 -1.40 13.88 20.42
CA ARG A 397 -0.06 14.13 19.84
C ARG A 397 1.00 13.23 20.47
N ALA A 398 1.04 13.13 21.79
CA ALA A 398 2.00 12.27 22.49
C ALA A 398 1.83 10.78 22.11
N ALA A 399 0.58 10.31 21.94
CA ALA A 399 0.32 8.94 21.48
C ALA A 399 0.80 8.70 20.05
N LEU A 400 0.61 9.67 19.14
CA LEU A 400 1.12 9.59 17.76
C LEU A 400 2.65 9.65 17.72
N ASP A 401 3.27 10.55 18.51
CA ASP A 401 4.72 10.65 18.61
C ASP A 401 5.33 9.34 19.14
N GLY A 402 4.71 8.69 20.14
CA GLY A 402 5.16 7.39 20.65
C GLY A 402 5.13 6.26 19.62
N ARG A 403 4.23 6.29 18.63
CA ARG A 403 4.23 5.33 17.51
C ARG A 403 5.41 5.52 16.56
N ARG A 404 5.97 6.73 16.49
CA ARG A 404 7.14 7.00 15.67
C ARG A 404 8.40 6.37 16.29
N ASP A 405 8.49 6.32 17.61
CA ASP A 405 9.63 5.74 18.35
C ASP A 405 9.76 4.23 18.15
N SER A 406 8.67 3.55 17.79
CA SER A 406 8.68 2.11 17.45
C SER A 406 9.09 1.82 16.00
N LEU A 407 9.35 2.83 15.17
CA LEU A 407 9.80 2.64 13.79
C LEU A 407 11.32 2.62 13.69
N ALA A 408 11.83 1.86 12.72
CA ALA A 408 13.24 1.79 12.41
C ALA A 408 13.82 3.17 12.08
N PRO A 409 14.82 3.67 12.84
CA PRO A 409 15.44 4.97 12.59
C PRO A 409 16.01 5.14 11.18
N PHE A 410 16.34 4.04 10.52
CA PHE A 410 16.78 4.00 9.12
C PHE A 410 15.75 4.66 8.18
N TRP A 411 14.46 4.45 8.39
CA TRP A 411 13.42 5.01 7.52
C TRP A 411 12.94 6.40 7.94
N LEU A 412 13.40 6.93 9.09
CA LEU A 412 13.00 8.25 9.59
C LEU A 412 13.85 9.41 9.05
N ARG A 413 14.82 9.12 8.17
CA ARG A 413 15.66 10.11 7.50
C ARG A 413 16.09 9.60 6.12
N MET A 414 16.40 10.53 5.21
CA MET A 414 17.06 10.19 3.96
C MET A 414 18.43 9.59 4.24
N GLN A 415 18.75 8.47 3.57
CA GLN A 415 20.00 7.76 3.75
C GLN A 415 21.05 8.21 2.73
N GLU A 416 22.30 8.30 3.18
CA GLU A 416 23.46 8.48 2.35
C GLU A 416 24.15 7.12 2.15
N ARG A 417 24.72 6.90 0.97
CA ARG A 417 25.47 5.67 0.68
C ARG A 417 26.73 5.62 1.54
N SER A 418 26.92 4.54 2.29
CA SER A 418 28.16 4.23 3.00
C SER A 418 29.14 3.45 2.11
N GLU A 419 30.41 3.39 2.52
CA GLU A 419 31.46 2.59 1.87
C GLU A 419 31.83 1.34 2.69
N GLU A 420 30.94 0.89 3.59
CA GLU A 420 31.22 -0.22 4.51
C GLU A 420 31.20 -1.59 3.81
N LEU A 421 30.36 -1.74 2.78
CA LEU A 421 30.34 -2.89 1.88
C LEU A 421 30.71 -2.47 0.45
N THR A 422 31.17 -3.44 -0.34
CA THR A 422 31.61 -3.23 -1.73
C THR A 422 31.25 -4.44 -2.59
N GLY A 423 31.11 -4.24 -3.90
CA GLY A 423 30.74 -5.29 -4.84
C GLY A 423 29.26 -5.29 -5.19
N HIS A 424 28.80 -6.40 -5.77
CA HIS A 424 27.48 -6.50 -6.39
C HIS A 424 26.68 -7.65 -5.78
N ALA A 425 25.51 -7.33 -5.22
CA ALA A 425 24.57 -8.31 -4.72
C ALA A 425 23.47 -8.60 -5.75
N LEU A 426 23.08 -9.86 -5.86
CA LEU A 426 21.94 -10.28 -6.66
C LEU A 426 20.82 -10.76 -5.74
N VAL A 427 19.68 -10.08 -5.80
CA VAL A 427 18.49 -10.38 -4.98
C VAL A 427 17.47 -11.11 -5.86
N VAL A 428 17.02 -12.27 -5.40
CA VAL A 428 15.95 -13.05 -6.02
C VAL A 428 14.63 -12.67 -5.36
N ASP A 429 13.68 -12.16 -6.14
CA ASP A 429 12.34 -11.77 -5.69
C ASP A 429 11.34 -12.93 -5.82
N GLY A 430 10.76 -13.34 -4.69
CA GLY A 430 9.80 -14.44 -4.58
C GLY A 430 8.33 -14.04 -4.71
N GLU A 431 8.04 -12.94 -5.43
CA GLU A 431 6.75 -12.22 -5.48
C GLU A 431 6.45 -11.35 -4.24
N ASP A 432 7.48 -10.85 -3.58
CA ASP A 432 7.32 -9.87 -2.51
C ASP A 432 8.37 -8.75 -2.63
N THR A 433 7.88 -7.57 -2.98
CA THR A 433 8.70 -6.38 -3.23
C THR A 433 9.34 -5.79 -1.97
N PHE A 434 9.27 -6.47 -0.82
CA PHE A 434 10.23 -6.27 0.28
C PHE A 434 11.68 -6.33 -0.24
N THR A 435 11.93 -7.07 -1.32
CA THR A 435 13.21 -7.03 -2.04
C THR A 435 13.65 -5.63 -2.48
N ALA A 436 12.72 -4.71 -2.78
CA ALA A 436 13.04 -3.32 -3.12
C ALA A 436 13.56 -2.57 -1.89
N MET A 437 12.95 -2.78 -0.72
CA MET A 437 13.42 -2.22 0.56
C MET A 437 14.77 -2.82 0.95
N LEU A 438 14.93 -4.14 0.82
CA LEU A 438 16.18 -4.83 1.09
C LEU A 438 17.31 -4.35 0.15
N ALA A 439 17.00 -4.16 -1.14
CA ALA A 439 17.93 -3.58 -2.10
C ALA A 439 18.31 -2.15 -1.71
N HIS A 440 17.38 -1.36 -1.19
CA HIS A 440 17.67 -0.02 -0.68
C HIS A 440 18.64 -0.07 0.52
N VAL A 441 18.40 -0.96 1.49
CA VAL A 441 19.31 -1.18 2.64
C VAL A 441 20.71 -1.60 2.18
N LEU A 442 20.80 -2.56 1.25
CA LEU A 442 22.07 -3.03 0.69
C LEU A 442 22.82 -1.93 -0.08
N ARG A 443 22.12 -1.14 -0.90
CA ARG A 443 22.67 0.01 -1.63
C ARG A 443 23.17 1.09 -0.70
N SER A 444 22.40 1.42 0.33
CA SER A 444 22.81 2.39 1.36
C SER A 444 24.04 1.92 2.13
N SER A 445 24.29 0.62 2.18
CA SER A 445 25.46 0.02 2.82
C SER A 445 26.70 -0.06 1.91
N GLY A 446 26.57 0.35 0.64
CA GLY A 446 27.68 0.44 -0.31
C GLY A 446 27.66 -0.55 -1.47
N LEU A 447 26.77 -1.54 -1.47
CA LEU A 447 26.67 -2.53 -2.55
C LEU A 447 25.97 -1.97 -3.79
N ASP A 448 26.41 -2.40 -4.97
CA ASP A 448 25.53 -2.37 -6.13
C ASP A 448 24.54 -3.53 -6.02
N VAL A 449 23.29 -3.34 -6.46
CA VAL A 449 22.24 -4.35 -6.26
C VAL A 449 21.38 -4.50 -7.51
N THR A 450 21.29 -5.74 -7.99
CA THR A 450 20.31 -6.16 -9.01
C THR A 450 19.24 -7.01 -8.35
N VAL A 451 17.98 -6.66 -8.57
CA VAL A 451 16.82 -7.47 -8.16
C VAL A 451 16.27 -8.15 -9.42
N ARG A 452 15.97 -9.45 -9.34
CA ARG A 452 15.33 -10.22 -10.42
C ARG A 452 14.22 -11.10 -9.86
N ARG A 453 13.07 -11.16 -10.53
CA ARG A 453 11.96 -12.05 -10.14
C ARG A 453 12.28 -13.50 -10.40
N TYR A 454 11.74 -14.37 -9.54
CA TYR A 454 11.89 -15.83 -9.62
C TYR A 454 11.48 -16.42 -10.98
N ASP A 455 10.51 -15.79 -11.65
CA ASP A 455 9.90 -16.24 -12.90
C ASP A 455 10.49 -15.55 -14.15
N GLU A 456 11.49 -14.69 -13.98
CA GLU A 456 12.18 -14.11 -15.14
C GLU A 456 13.03 -15.15 -15.88
N ASP A 457 12.99 -15.09 -17.21
CA ASP A 457 13.81 -15.92 -18.07
C ASP A 457 15.31 -15.78 -17.74
N GLY A 458 16.00 -16.92 -17.70
CA GLY A 458 17.44 -16.99 -17.45
C GLY A 458 17.86 -16.65 -16.01
N LEU A 459 16.93 -16.58 -15.05
CA LEU A 459 17.27 -16.27 -13.66
C LEU A 459 18.25 -17.30 -13.08
N ARG A 460 17.99 -18.58 -13.26
CA ARG A 460 18.80 -19.66 -12.65
C ARG A 460 20.26 -19.54 -13.10
N GLU A 461 20.49 -19.34 -14.39
CA GLU A 461 21.80 -19.16 -14.98
C GLU A 461 22.48 -17.90 -14.44
N ALA A 462 21.74 -16.78 -14.35
CA ALA A 462 22.27 -15.53 -13.81
C ALA A 462 22.70 -15.67 -12.34
N VAL A 463 21.89 -16.34 -11.51
CA VAL A 463 22.17 -16.57 -10.09
C VAL A 463 23.41 -17.45 -9.92
N LEU A 464 23.52 -18.55 -10.68
CA LEU A 464 24.64 -19.49 -10.58
C LEU A 464 25.96 -18.91 -11.13
N ALA A 465 25.88 -17.97 -12.07
CA ALA A 465 27.04 -17.26 -12.63
C ALA A 465 27.45 -16.02 -11.83
N HIS A 466 26.68 -15.60 -10.83
CA HIS A 466 26.92 -14.35 -10.10
C HIS A 466 28.14 -14.43 -9.18
N GLU A 467 29.13 -13.56 -9.41
CA GLU A 467 30.37 -13.46 -8.63
C GLU A 467 30.23 -12.51 -7.43
N GLY A 468 29.18 -12.72 -6.61
CA GLY A 468 28.88 -11.89 -5.45
C GLY A 468 27.84 -12.53 -4.53
N PRO A 469 27.49 -11.87 -3.40
CA PRO A 469 26.49 -12.39 -2.50
C PRO A 469 25.13 -12.52 -3.20
N VAL A 470 24.47 -13.65 -2.98
CA VAL A 470 23.11 -13.90 -3.45
C VAL A 470 22.15 -13.77 -2.27
N VAL A 471 21.08 -13.02 -2.46
CA VAL A 471 20.03 -12.84 -1.47
C VAL A 471 18.78 -13.54 -1.98
N LEU A 472 18.34 -14.57 -1.26
CA LEU A 472 17.05 -15.23 -1.47
C LEU A 472 15.99 -14.43 -0.72
N GLY A 473 15.19 -13.67 -1.47
CA GLY A 473 14.20 -12.75 -0.92
C GLY A 473 12.96 -13.45 -0.34
N PRO A 474 12.06 -12.65 0.25
CA PRO A 474 10.78 -13.12 0.75
C PRO A 474 9.79 -13.45 -0.39
N GLY A 475 8.67 -14.05 -0.03
CA GLY A 475 7.58 -14.36 -0.95
C GLY A 475 6.41 -15.06 -0.25
N PRO A 476 5.19 -14.99 -0.81
CA PRO A 476 4.04 -15.70 -0.26
C PRO A 476 4.06 -17.20 -0.59
N GLY A 477 3.30 -17.99 0.18
CA GLY A 477 3.03 -19.40 -0.05
C GLY A 477 3.63 -20.33 1.02
N ASP A 478 3.29 -21.62 0.93
CA ASP A 478 3.82 -22.66 1.82
C ASP A 478 5.14 -23.20 1.24
N PRO A 479 6.30 -23.00 1.89
CA PRO A 479 7.56 -23.53 1.40
C PRO A 479 7.52 -25.06 1.27
N SER A 480 6.64 -25.78 1.97
CA SER A 480 6.50 -27.25 1.90
C SER A 480 5.61 -27.73 0.75
N ASP A 481 4.92 -26.83 0.04
CA ASP A 481 4.07 -27.22 -1.09
C ASP A 481 4.89 -27.57 -2.33
N THR A 482 5.00 -28.87 -2.61
CA THR A 482 5.72 -29.38 -3.80
C THR A 482 4.88 -29.32 -5.08
N ALA A 483 3.58 -29.06 -4.99
CA ALA A 483 2.69 -28.89 -6.15
C ALA A 483 2.77 -27.47 -6.71
N ASP A 484 3.15 -26.48 -5.90
CA ASP A 484 3.37 -25.10 -6.33
C ASP A 484 4.63 -24.99 -7.23
N PRO A 485 4.51 -24.45 -8.47
CA PRO A 485 5.64 -24.26 -9.37
C PRO A 485 6.74 -23.31 -8.86
N LYS A 486 6.36 -22.22 -8.19
CA LYS A 486 7.28 -21.26 -7.59
C LYS A 486 8.09 -21.94 -6.49
N MET A 487 7.43 -22.68 -5.59
CA MET A 487 8.11 -23.36 -4.48
C MET A 487 9.06 -24.44 -4.97
N ARG A 488 8.68 -25.22 -6.01
CA ARG A 488 9.62 -26.17 -6.64
C ARG A 488 10.85 -25.48 -7.21
N PHE A 489 10.66 -24.38 -7.93
CA PHE A 489 11.76 -23.63 -8.54
C PHE A 489 12.69 -23.06 -7.47
N LEU A 490 12.14 -22.35 -6.48
CA LEU A 490 12.91 -21.72 -5.42
C LEU A 490 13.65 -22.74 -4.55
N ARG A 491 13.05 -23.87 -4.20
CA ARG A 491 13.75 -24.97 -3.50
C ARG A 491 14.94 -25.48 -4.29
N ALA A 492 14.73 -25.78 -5.58
CA ALA A 492 15.80 -26.28 -6.44
C ALA A 492 16.95 -25.26 -6.57
N LEU A 493 16.62 -23.98 -6.74
CA LEU A 493 17.60 -22.90 -6.79
C LEU A 493 18.38 -22.78 -5.48
N THR A 494 17.70 -22.74 -4.34
CA THR A 494 18.33 -22.65 -3.00
C THR A 494 19.33 -23.79 -2.79
N ALA A 495 18.94 -25.02 -3.10
CA ALA A 495 19.78 -26.20 -2.98
C ALA A 495 21.06 -26.11 -3.85
N GLU A 496 20.97 -25.53 -5.03
CA GLU A 496 22.13 -25.33 -5.92
C GLU A 496 23.03 -24.20 -5.45
N VAL A 497 22.45 -23.06 -5.07
CA VAL A 497 23.20 -21.88 -4.65
C VAL A 497 23.95 -22.15 -3.35
N LEU A 498 23.36 -22.82 -2.37
CA LEU A 498 24.04 -23.22 -1.14
C LEU A 498 25.27 -24.13 -1.40
N ARG A 499 25.23 -24.95 -2.45
CA ARG A 499 26.35 -25.84 -2.83
C ARG A 499 27.39 -25.14 -3.70
N ALA A 500 26.97 -24.25 -4.60
CA ALA A 500 27.79 -23.71 -5.67
C ALA A 500 28.36 -22.31 -5.37
N ASN A 501 27.60 -21.45 -4.68
CA ASN A 501 28.01 -20.07 -4.45
C ASN A 501 29.16 -20.02 -3.43
N ARG A 502 30.20 -19.23 -3.74
CA ARG A 502 31.39 -19.06 -2.89
C ARG A 502 31.47 -17.68 -2.24
N HIS A 503 30.51 -16.82 -2.53
CA HIS A 503 30.47 -15.41 -2.15
C HIS A 503 29.42 -15.11 -1.05
N GLY A 504 28.66 -16.12 -0.65
CA GLY A 504 27.70 -16.07 0.45
C GLY A 504 26.24 -16.02 0.00
N VAL A 505 25.38 -16.67 0.78
CA VAL A 505 23.94 -16.68 0.57
C VAL A 505 23.23 -16.09 1.79
N LEU A 506 22.36 -15.10 1.60
CA LEU A 506 21.48 -14.59 2.64
C LEU A 506 20.03 -14.96 2.32
N GLY A 507 19.33 -15.64 3.22
CA GLY A 507 17.89 -15.87 3.12
C GLY A 507 17.08 -14.94 4.01
N VAL A 508 15.99 -14.37 3.49
CA VAL A 508 15.04 -13.54 4.27
C VAL A 508 13.64 -14.12 4.17
N CYS A 509 12.98 -14.33 5.32
CA CYS A 509 11.63 -14.92 5.42
C CYS A 509 11.52 -16.23 4.63
N LEU A 510 10.78 -16.28 3.50
CA LEU A 510 10.72 -17.47 2.64
C LEU A 510 12.12 -17.97 2.23
N GLY A 511 13.05 -17.08 1.88
CA GLY A 511 14.43 -17.47 1.58
C GLY A 511 15.14 -18.13 2.77
N HIS A 512 14.85 -17.69 4.00
CA HIS A 512 15.35 -18.34 5.21
C HIS A 512 14.70 -19.70 5.45
N GLU A 513 13.39 -19.81 5.27
CA GLU A 513 12.64 -21.06 5.40
C GLU A 513 13.15 -22.13 4.42
N LEU A 514 13.47 -21.73 3.19
CA LEU A 514 14.06 -22.62 2.19
C LEU A 514 15.47 -23.08 2.59
N ILE A 515 16.31 -22.20 3.13
CA ILE A 515 17.63 -22.59 3.67
C ILE A 515 17.46 -23.56 4.85
N ALA A 516 16.55 -23.27 5.78
CA ALA A 516 16.27 -24.12 6.94
C ALA A 516 15.81 -25.52 6.50
N ALA A 517 14.93 -25.60 5.50
CA ALA A 517 14.47 -26.86 4.94
C ALA A 517 15.60 -27.67 4.27
N GLU A 518 16.53 -27.01 3.56
CA GLU A 518 17.72 -27.69 2.98
C GLU A 518 18.69 -28.19 4.06
N LEU A 519 18.69 -27.58 5.24
CA LEU A 519 19.43 -28.05 6.42
C LEU A 519 18.70 -29.16 7.20
N GLY A 520 17.55 -29.62 6.72
CA GLY A 520 16.78 -30.70 7.32
C GLY A 520 15.83 -30.28 8.44
N LEU A 521 15.65 -28.98 8.67
CA LEU A 521 14.70 -28.49 9.68
C LEU A 521 13.25 -28.61 9.16
N GLU A 522 12.35 -28.99 10.06
CA GLU A 522 10.92 -29.06 9.76
C GLU A 522 10.33 -27.65 9.65
N ILE A 523 9.61 -27.39 8.55
CA ILE A 523 8.82 -26.16 8.41
C ILE A 523 7.40 -26.43 8.85
N VAL A 524 6.94 -25.70 9.85
CA VAL A 524 5.59 -25.85 10.41
C VAL A 524 4.77 -24.61 10.21
N ARG A 525 3.46 -24.80 10.05
CA ARG A 525 2.51 -23.69 10.08
C ARG A 525 2.31 -23.22 11.52
N LYS A 526 2.42 -21.91 11.74
CA LYS A 526 2.16 -21.31 13.05
C LYS A 526 0.69 -21.47 13.42
N LYS A 527 0.40 -21.70 14.70
CA LYS A 527 -0.98 -21.56 15.22
C LYS A 527 -1.42 -20.10 15.15
N VAL A 528 -0.49 -19.20 15.46
CA VAL A 528 -0.66 -17.76 15.36
C VAL A 528 0.42 -17.18 14.43
N PRO A 529 0.15 -17.08 13.12
CA PRO A 529 0.95 -16.28 12.20
C PRO A 529 1.24 -14.89 12.73
N TYR A 530 2.45 -14.42 12.46
CA TYR A 530 2.92 -13.08 12.78
C TYR A 530 2.88 -12.27 11.48
N GLN A 531 1.84 -11.46 11.28
CA GLN A 531 1.70 -10.59 10.11
C GLN A 531 1.71 -9.15 10.61
N GLY A 532 2.78 -8.40 10.32
CA GLY A 532 2.97 -7.04 10.83
C GLY A 532 3.29 -6.97 12.32
N ALA A 533 3.88 -8.02 12.90
CA ALA A 533 4.15 -8.08 14.34
C ALA A 533 5.59 -7.65 14.67
N GLN A 534 5.75 -6.77 15.66
CA GLN A 534 7.06 -6.38 16.20
C GLN A 534 7.35 -7.17 17.49
N THR A 535 8.52 -7.79 17.59
CA THR A 535 8.88 -8.66 18.73
C THR A 535 10.36 -8.52 19.10
N VAL A 536 10.66 -8.65 20.39
CA VAL A 536 12.04 -8.73 20.89
C VAL A 536 12.50 -10.18 20.88
N ILE A 537 13.63 -10.46 20.22
CA ILE A 537 14.24 -11.79 20.11
C ILE A 537 15.67 -11.80 20.62
N ASP A 538 16.20 -12.99 20.96
CA ASP A 538 17.65 -13.19 21.11
C ASP A 538 18.26 -13.58 19.76
N LEU A 539 18.97 -12.64 19.13
CA LEU A 539 19.72 -12.86 17.90
C LEU A 539 21.18 -13.14 18.23
N PHE A 540 21.52 -14.44 18.39
CA PHE A 540 22.88 -14.90 18.69
C PHE A 540 23.47 -14.26 19.96
N GLY A 541 22.69 -14.18 21.03
CA GLY A 541 23.08 -13.59 22.32
C GLY A 541 22.88 -12.08 22.43
N ARG A 542 22.27 -11.43 21.43
CA ARG A 542 21.94 -10.00 21.44
C ARG A 542 20.43 -9.82 21.35
N ALA A 543 19.85 -9.05 22.27
CA ALA A 543 18.44 -8.69 22.20
C ALA A 543 18.20 -7.75 21.01
N GLU A 544 17.25 -8.08 20.14
CA GLU A 544 16.92 -7.33 18.93
C GLU A 544 15.40 -7.17 18.79
N THR A 545 14.94 -5.99 18.38
CA THR A 545 13.53 -5.71 18.08
C THR A 545 13.29 -5.83 16.59
N VAL A 546 12.53 -6.82 16.16
CA VAL A 546 12.38 -7.21 14.75
C VAL A 546 10.91 -7.33 14.32
N GLY A 547 10.66 -7.11 13.03
CA GLY A 547 9.36 -7.23 12.38
C GLY A 547 9.14 -8.56 11.66
N PHE A 548 8.02 -9.23 11.93
CA PHE A 548 7.65 -10.52 11.35
C PHE A 548 6.43 -10.42 10.41
N TYR A 549 6.53 -11.14 9.28
CA TYR A 549 5.50 -11.28 8.24
C TYR A 549 5.43 -12.73 7.74
N ASN A 550 5.19 -13.68 8.64
CA ASN A 550 5.26 -15.11 8.34
C ASN A 550 4.10 -15.92 8.94
N SER A 551 3.63 -16.88 8.13
CA SER A 551 2.66 -17.90 8.54
C SER A 551 3.28 -19.26 8.81
N PHE A 552 4.49 -19.49 8.30
CA PHE A 552 5.29 -20.68 8.48
C PHE A 552 6.57 -20.33 9.24
N VAL A 553 7.18 -21.32 9.88
CA VAL A 553 8.45 -21.14 10.61
C VAL A 553 9.19 -22.47 10.67
N ALA A 554 10.52 -22.42 10.64
CA ALA A 554 11.34 -23.60 10.90
C ALA A 554 11.35 -23.92 12.40
N ARG A 555 11.32 -25.21 12.75
CA ARG A 555 11.52 -25.69 14.12
C ARG A 555 12.89 -26.33 14.28
N CYS A 556 13.55 -26.04 15.38
CA CYS A 556 14.81 -26.65 15.77
C CYS A 556 14.76 -27.05 17.24
N ASP A 557 14.62 -28.33 17.51
CA ASP A 557 14.74 -28.88 18.86
C ASP A 557 16.21 -28.97 19.30
N ASP A 558 16.44 -29.45 20.53
CA ASP A 558 17.77 -29.55 21.11
C ASP A 558 18.68 -30.53 20.36
N GLU A 559 18.13 -31.61 19.80
CA GLU A 559 18.89 -32.63 19.07
C GLU A 559 19.38 -32.07 17.72
N ALA A 560 18.45 -31.47 16.96
CA ALA A 560 18.77 -30.79 15.70
C ALA A 560 19.76 -29.64 15.91
N ALA A 561 19.65 -28.89 17.02
CA ALA A 561 20.58 -27.81 17.33
C ALA A 561 22.00 -28.33 17.58
N VAL A 562 22.15 -29.47 18.27
CA VAL A 562 23.46 -30.11 18.49
C VAL A 562 24.04 -30.64 17.19
N GLU A 563 23.22 -31.26 16.33
CA GLU A 563 23.66 -31.74 15.02
C GLU A 563 24.12 -30.60 14.10
N LEU A 564 23.35 -29.52 14.03
CA LEU A 564 23.71 -28.32 13.27
C LEU A 564 25.00 -27.67 13.79
N ALA A 565 25.15 -27.57 15.11
CA ALA A 565 26.37 -27.03 15.72
C ALA A 565 27.60 -27.88 15.39
N ALA A 566 27.47 -29.21 15.29
CA ALA A 566 28.55 -30.10 14.87
C ALA A 566 29.00 -29.84 13.42
N HIS A 567 28.13 -29.27 12.58
CA HIS A 567 28.42 -28.83 11.22
C HIS A 567 28.80 -27.34 11.12
N GLY A 568 29.00 -26.67 12.27
CA GLY A 568 29.37 -25.25 12.32
C GLY A 568 28.21 -24.29 12.02
N VAL A 569 26.97 -24.76 12.15
CA VAL A 569 25.77 -23.94 11.98
C VAL A 569 25.26 -23.49 13.34
N GLU A 570 25.12 -22.18 13.51
CA GLU A 570 24.55 -21.55 14.70
C GLU A 570 23.08 -21.21 14.46
N VAL A 571 22.24 -21.50 15.46
CA VAL A 571 20.79 -21.31 15.40
C VAL A 571 20.35 -20.34 16.49
N SER A 572 19.66 -19.27 16.11
CA SER A 572 18.90 -18.41 17.01
C SER A 572 17.43 -18.87 16.98
N ARG A 573 16.87 -19.21 18.15
CA ARG A 573 15.50 -19.71 18.29
C ARG A 573 14.81 -19.18 19.54
N SER A 574 13.48 -19.19 19.53
CA SER A 574 12.66 -18.92 20.72
C SER A 574 12.66 -20.09 21.70
N GLY A 575 12.13 -19.87 22.90
CA GLY A 575 11.87 -20.94 23.86
C GLY A 575 10.80 -21.96 23.43
N ALA A 576 10.13 -21.74 22.29
CA ALA A 576 9.17 -22.67 21.68
C ALA A 576 9.75 -23.40 20.45
N ASP A 577 11.08 -23.38 20.29
CA ASP A 577 11.85 -23.97 19.19
C ASP A 577 11.64 -23.33 17.81
N GLU A 578 10.95 -22.18 17.74
CA GLU A 578 10.81 -21.43 16.49
C GLU A 578 12.15 -20.77 16.14
N VAL A 579 12.69 -21.09 14.97
CA VAL A 579 13.95 -20.53 14.48
C VAL A 579 13.72 -19.10 14.01
N HIS A 580 14.52 -18.17 14.53
CA HIS A 580 14.52 -16.77 14.12
C HIS A 580 15.65 -16.45 13.15
N ALA A 581 16.80 -17.11 13.30
CA ALA A 581 17.93 -16.94 12.40
C ALA A 581 18.86 -18.16 12.38
N LEU A 582 19.57 -18.32 11.28
CA LEU A 582 20.60 -19.34 11.04
C LEU A 582 21.85 -18.66 10.50
N ARG A 583 23.04 -19.13 10.88
CA ARG A 583 24.28 -18.77 10.19
C ARG A 583 25.27 -19.93 10.18
N GLY A 584 25.97 -20.11 9.09
CA GLY A 584 26.97 -21.17 8.92
C GLY A 584 27.99 -20.82 7.83
N PRO A 585 28.86 -21.76 7.46
CA PRO A 585 29.86 -21.53 6.42
C PRO A 585 29.20 -21.19 5.08
N GLY A 586 29.34 -19.93 4.65
CA GLY A 586 28.86 -19.46 3.35
C GLY A 586 27.36 -19.15 3.27
N PHE A 587 26.61 -19.20 4.38
CA PHE A 587 25.21 -18.78 4.39
C PHE A 587 24.75 -18.16 5.73
N ALA A 588 23.73 -17.33 5.64
CA ALA A 588 22.97 -16.83 6.77
C ALA A 588 21.49 -16.73 6.38
N GLY A 589 20.59 -16.71 7.35
CA GLY A 589 19.21 -16.39 7.08
C GLY A 589 18.45 -15.91 8.31
N VAL A 590 17.43 -15.09 8.09
CA VAL A 590 16.57 -14.52 9.12
C VAL A 590 15.10 -14.72 8.75
N GLN A 591 14.29 -15.16 9.73
CA GLN A 591 12.85 -15.35 9.55
C GLN A 591 12.08 -14.02 9.51
N PHE A 592 12.58 -13.01 10.22
CA PHE A 592 12.04 -11.66 10.25
C PHE A 592 12.51 -10.84 9.03
N HIS A 593 11.89 -9.68 8.83
CA HIS A 593 12.23 -8.75 7.75
C HIS A 593 13.14 -7.64 8.27
N PRO A 594 14.48 -7.72 8.10
CA PRO A 594 15.38 -6.67 8.57
C PRO A 594 15.18 -5.34 7.83
N GLU A 595 14.59 -5.36 6.64
CA GLU A 595 14.28 -4.16 5.87
C GLU A 595 13.02 -3.43 6.35
N SER A 596 12.13 -4.10 7.10
CA SER A 596 10.84 -3.54 7.56
C SER A 596 11.02 -2.33 8.49
N VAL A 597 10.06 -1.40 8.46
CA VAL A 597 9.94 -0.31 9.44
C VAL A 597 9.77 -0.80 10.88
N LEU A 598 9.41 -2.07 11.07
CA LEU A 598 9.26 -2.70 12.38
C LEU A 598 10.58 -3.27 12.94
N THR A 599 11.66 -3.33 12.15
CA THR A 599 12.97 -3.82 12.64
C THR A 599 13.90 -2.65 12.95
N LEU A 600 14.14 -2.38 14.23
CA LEU A 600 14.83 -1.15 14.66
C LEU A 600 16.26 -1.03 14.12
N ASP A 601 17.05 -2.09 14.27
CA ASP A 601 18.47 -2.12 13.87
C ASP A 601 18.71 -2.93 12.58
N GLY A 602 17.68 -3.08 11.75
CA GLY A 602 17.68 -4.02 10.64
C GLY A 602 18.77 -3.77 9.58
N ALA A 603 19.06 -2.51 9.26
CA ALA A 603 20.18 -2.17 8.37
C ALA A 603 21.54 -2.58 8.96
N ALA A 604 21.73 -2.51 10.28
CA ALA A 604 22.94 -3.01 10.93
C ALA A 604 23.01 -4.54 10.87
N VAL A 605 21.89 -5.23 11.12
CA VAL A 605 21.80 -6.69 11.00
C VAL A 605 22.16 -7.16 9.59
N VAL A 606 21.60 -6.56 8.53
CA VAL A 606 21.93 -6.93 7.14
C VAL A 606 23.41 -6.75 6.85
N ARG A 607 23.99 -5.60 7.22
CA ARG A 607 25.42 -5.34 7.01
C ARG A 607 26.31 -6.36 7.71
N GLU A 608 25.96 -6.72 8.93
CA GLU A 608 26.69 -7.68 9.74
C GLU A 608 26.65 -9.08 9.12
N LEU A 609 25.47 -9.56 8.76
CA LEU A 609 25.29 -10.88 8.12
C LEU A 609 26.02 -10.93 6.77
N VAL A 610 25.87 -9.92 5.91
CA VAL A 610 26.56 -9.87 4.62
C VAL A 610 28.07 -9.71 4.79
N GLY A 611 28.53 -8.92 5.74
CA GLY A 611 29.95 -8.75 6.06
C GLY A 611 30.60 -10.06 6.52
N GLN A 612 29.89 -10.87 7.30
CA GLN A 612 30.35 -12.21 7.72
C GLN A 612 30.50 -13.16 6.54
N LEU A 613 29.50 -13.18 5.66
CA LEU A 613 29.51 -14.02 4.46
C LEU A 613 30.71 -13.75 3.55
N ARG A 614 31.20 -12.50 3.56
CA ARG A 614 32.36 -12.06 2.77
C ARG A 614 33.69 -12.13 3.52
N GLY A 615 33.68 -12.56 4.78
CA GLY A 615 34.88 -12.60 5.63
C GLY A 615 35.42 -11.21 6.01
N THR A 616 34.59 -10.16 5.91
CA THR A 616 34.98 -8.76 6.16
C THR A 616 34.54 -8.23 7.54
N SER A 617 33.79 -9.01 8.34
CA SER A 617 33.41 -8.64 9.71
C SER A 617 33.18 -9.86 10.60
N THR A 618 33.57 -9.80 11.88
CA THR A 618 33.27 -10.81 12.91
C THR A 618 32.31 -10.21 13.95
N PHE A 619 31.27 -10.95 14.35
CA PHE A 619 30.24 -10.58 15.35
C PHE A 619 30.81 -10.21 16.75
N SER A 620 32.13 -10.24 16.94
CA SER A 620 32.78 -10.36 18.26
C SER A 620 33.37 -9.06 18.83
N GLU A 621 33.43 -7.94 18.10
CA GLU A 621 34.19 -6.76 18.58
C GLU A 621 33.35 -5.68 19.28
N ARG A 622 32.06 -5.90 19.55
CA ARG A 622 31.26 -5.02 20.43
C ARG A 622 30.52 -5.81 21.49
N ARG A 623 31.24 -6.55 22.34
CA ARG A 623 30.75 -6.84 23.69
C ARG A 623 30.86 -5.54 24.51
N PRO A 624 29.78 -4.99 25.09
CA PRO A 624 29.96 -4.04 26.16
C PRO A 624 30.72 -4.76 27.28
N SER A 625 31.89 -4.24 27.64
CA SER A 625 32.57 -4.62 28.87
C SER A 625 31.60 -4.42 30.03
N VAL A 626 31.46 -5.48 30.84
CA VAL A 626 30.63 -5.62 32.05
C VAL A 626 30.44 -4.32 32.84
#